data_AF-K1TMU1-F1
#
_entry.id   AF-K1TMU1-F1
#
_cell.length_a   1.000
_cell.length_b   1.000
_cell.length_c   1.000
_cell.angle_alpha   90.00
_cell.angle_beta   90.00
_cell.angle_gamma   90.00
#
_symmetry.space_group_name_H-M   'P 1'
#
loop_
_entity.id
_entity.type
_entity.pdbx_description
1 polymer ?
#
loop_
_entity_poly.entity_id
_entity_poly.type
_entity_poly.pdbx_seq_one_letter_code
_entity_poly.pdbx_strand_id
1 'polypeptide(L)' 'TRKERTHRLCTRGGMLESFLQEPERLTDDDVMLLLKLIFHRQDTQELLKKLLEREKPETP' A
#
# COMPACT_ATOMS: atom_id res chain seq x y z
N THR A 1 -3.62 -18.34 6.62
CA THR A 1 -2.61 -18.85 7.59
C THR A 1 -1.57 -17.77 7.93
N ARG A 2 -0.75 -17.93 8.99
CA ARG A 2 0.35 -16.99 9.33
C ARG A 2 1.33 -16.83 8.16
N LYS A 3 1.66 -17.94 7.49
CA LYS A 3 2.58 -17.99 6.33
C LYS A 3 2.07 -17.12 5.17
N GLU A 4 0.79 -17.24 4.82
CA GLU A 4 0.17 -16.40 3.77
C GLU A 4 0.19 -14.91 4.12
N ARG A 5 -0.05 -14.57 5.40
CA ARG A 5 0.03 -13.17 5.85
C ARG A 5 1.44 -12.62 5.69
N THR A 6 2.46 -13.36 6.14
CA THR A 6 3.86 -12.94 5.98
C THR A 6 4.23 -12.79 4.51
N HIS A 7 3.90 -13.77 3.67
CA HIS A 7 4.17 -13.68 2.23
C HIS A 7 3.52 -12.44 1.60
N ARG A 8 2.23 -12.20 1.87
CA ARG A 8 1.52 -11.03 1.35
C ARG A 8 2.14 -9.71 1.81
N LEU A 9 2.59 -9.63 3.07
CA LEU A 9 3.23 -8.43 3.60
C LEU A 9 4.59 -8.19 2.94
N CYS A 10 5.44 -9.21 2.81
CA CYS A 10 6.74 -9.07 2.13
C CYS A 10 6.58 -8.67 0.67
N THR A 11 5.66 -9.31 -0.07
CA THR A 11 5.40 -8.99 -1.48
C THR A 11 4.92 -7.54 -1.64
N ARG A 12 3.95 -7.11 -0.84
CA ARG A 12 3.44 -5.72 -0.90
C ARG A 12 4.46 -4.71 -0.40
N GLY A 13 5.28 -5.07 0.59
CA GLY A 13 6.39 -4.26 1.08
C GLY A 13 7.42 -3.98 -0.02
N GLY A 14 7.88 -5.02 -0.71
CA GLY A 14 8.82 -4.87 -1.83
C GLY A 14 8.26 -4.05 -3.01
N MET A 15 6.94 -4.15 -3.27
CA MET A 15 6.29 -3.28 -4.25
C MET A 15 6.36 -1.81 -3.85
N LEU A 16 6.07 -1.49 -2.58
CA LEU A 16 6.15 -0.12 -2.08
C LEU A 16 7.58 0.42 -2.11
N GLU A 17 8.55 -0.42 -1.70
CA GLU A 17 9.97 -0.08 -1.70
C GLU A 17 10.50 0.27 -3.10
N SER A 18 9.99 -0.38 -4.16
CA SER A 18 10.38 -0.07 -5.55
C SER A 18 10.03 1.35 -6.02
N PHE A 19 9.17 2.07 -5.31
CA PHE A 19 8.85 3.48 -5.60
C PHE A 19 9.77 4.47 -4.86
N LEU A 20 10.56 4.01 -3.90
CA LEU A 20 11.44 4.85 -3.10
C LEU A 20 12.79 5.02 -3.79
N GLN A 21 13.32 6.24 -3.76
CA GLN A 21 14.70 6.50 -4.17
C GLN A 21 15.62 6.29 -2.98
N GLU A 22 16.68 5.50 -3.18
CA GLU A 22 17.64 5.15 -2.13
C GLU A 22 16.96 4.63 -0.84
N PRO A 23 16.13 3.56 -0.94
CA PRO A 23 15.30 3.08 0.18
C PRO A 23 16.10 2.75 1.43
N GLU A 24 17.34 2.28 1.27
CA GLU A 24 18.29 1.94 2.34
C GLU A 24 18.67 3.15 3.21
N ARG A 25 18.44 4.39 2.75
CA ARG A 25 18.72 5.63 3.49
C ARG A 25 17.51 6.14 4.27
N LEU A 26 16.32 5.62 4.00
CA LEU A 26 15.10 6.03 4.68
C LEU A 26 14.89 5.18 5.92
N THR A 27 14.55 5.82 7.03
CA THR A 27 14.15 5.11 8.23
C THR A 27 12.69 4.63 8.13
N ASP A 28 12.32 3.68 8.97
CA ASP A 28 10.91 3.23 9.07
C ASP A 28 9.95 4.41 9.33
N ASP A 29 10.38 5.41 10.10
CA ASP A 29 9.60 6.61 10.39
C ASP A 29 9.45 7.52 9.16
N ASP A 30 10.50 7.67 8.35
CA ASP A 30 10.45 8.43 7.09
C ASP A 30 9.47 7.78 6.11
N VAL A 31 9.56 6.45 5.95
CA VAL A 31 8.66 5.67 5.11
C VAL A 31 7.22 5.78 5.62
N MET A 32 7.01 5.68 6.93
CA MET A 32 5.69 5.84 7.54
C MET A 32 5.10 7.23 7.31
N LEU A 33 5.91 8.29 7.45
CA LEU A 33 5.48 9.66 7.20
C LEU A 33 5.09 9.83 5.73
N LEU A 34 5.92 9.36 4.79
CA LEU A 34 5.64 9.42 3.37
C LEU A 34 4.34 8.69 3.01
N LEU A 35 4.15 7.47 3.52
CA LEU A 35 2.94 6.69 3.29
C LEU A 35 1.70 7.42 3.85
N LYS A 36 1.78 7.97 5.07
CA LYS A 36 0.69 8.78 5.62
C LYS A 36 0.37 9.95 4.69
N LEU A 37 1.36 10.70 4.23
CA LEU A 37 1.13 11.84 3.34
C LEU A 37 0.46 11.42 2.03
N ILE A 38 0.96 10.37 1.37
CA ILE A 38 0.39 9.86 0.11
C ILE A 38 -1.07 9.43 0.34
N PHE A 39 -1.31 8.61 1.35
CA PHE A 39 -2.65 8.08 1.61
C PHE A 39 -3.61 9.10 2.21
N HIS A 40 -3.17 10.27 2.69
CA HIS A 40 -4.11 11.35 3.07
C HIS A 40 -4.55 12.21 1.89
N ARG A 41 -3.93 12.07 0.71
CA ARG A 41 -4.37 12.81 -0.48
C ARG A 41 -5.70 12.28 -0.98
N GLN A 42 -6.57 13.20 -1.38
CA GLN A 42 -7.93 12.90 -1.84
C GLN A 42 -7.93 11.98 -3.07
N ASP A 43 -7.05 12.22 -4.03
CA ASP A 43 -6.90 11.41 -5.25
C ASP A 43 -6.61 9.93 -4.94
N THR A 44 -5.74 9.69 -3.97
CA THR A 44 -5.32 8.36 -3.52
C THR A 44 -6.45 7.66 -2.77
N GLN A 45 -7.20 8.39 -1.94
CA GLN A 45 -8.39 7.88 -1.26
C GLN A 45 -9.51 7.52 -2.25
N GLU A 46 -9.76 8.36 -3.26
CA GLU A 46 -10.75 8.10 -4.31
C GLU A 46 -10.36 6.90 -5.17
N LEU A 47 -9.08 6.78 -5.54
CA LEU A 47 -8.58 5.60 -6.25
C LEU A 47 -8.75 4.33 -5.41
N LEU A 48 -8.39 4.37 -4.13
CA LEU A 48 -8.56 3.24 -3.22
C LEU A 48 -10.03 2.81 -3.13
N LYS A 49 -10.96 3.78 -3.02
CA LYS A 49 -12.40 3.51 -3.02
C LYS A 49 -12.85 2.80 -4.31
N LYS A 50 -12.44 3.28 -5.48
CA LYS A 50 -12.76 2.64 -6.77
C LYS A 50 -12.23 1.21 -6.87
N LEU A 51 -11.01 0.96 -6.38
CA LEU A 51 -10.42 -0.39 -6.37
C LEU A 51 -11.20 -1.35 -5.47
N LEU A 52 -11.67 -0.86 -4.31
CA LEU A 52 -12.51 -1.65 -3.40
C LEU A 52 -13.92 -1.93 -3.96
N GLU A 53 -14.48 -0.98 -4.73
CA GLU A 53 -15.76 -1.16 -5.41
C GLU A 53 -15.70 -2.20 -6.54
N ARG A 54 -14.55 -2.30 -7.25
CA ARG A 54 -14.30 -3.31 -8.29
C ARG A 54 -14.36 -4.75 -7.76
N GLU A 55 -14.11 -4.96 -6.48
CA GLU A 55 -14.11 -6.31 -5.88
C GLU A 55 -15.48 -6.77 -5.37
N LYS A 56 -16.54 -5.96 -5.52
CA LYS A 56 -17.91 -6.43 -5.23
C LYS A 56 -18.41 -7.25 -6.42
N PRO A 57 -18.67 -8.57 -6.29
CA PRO A 57 -19.40 -9.29 -7.33
C PRO A 57 -20.77 -8.62 -7.49
N GLU A 58 -21.22 -8.44 -8.74
CA GLU A 58 -22.60 -8.07 -9.01
C GLU A 58 -23.50 -9.10 -8.31
N THR A 59 -24.25 -8.64 -7.31
CA THR A 59 -25.24 -9.48 -6.64
C THR A 59 -26.27 -9.90 -7.67
N PRO A 60 -26.58 -11.20 -7.84
CA PRO A 60 -27.67 -11.66 -8.70
C PRO A 60 -29.03 -11.11 -8.27
#